data_AF-A0A810E137-F1
#
_entry.id   AF-A0A810E137-F1
#
_cell.length_a   1.000
_cell.length_b   1.000
_cell.length_c   1.000
_cell.angle_alpha   90.00
_cell.angle_beta   90.00
_cell.angle_gamma   90.00
#
_symmetry.space_group_name_H-M   'P 1'
#
loop_
_entity.id
_entity.type
_entity.pdbx_description
1 polymer ?
#
loop_
_entity_poly.entity_id
_entity_poly.type
_entity_poly.pdbx_seq_one_letter_code
_entity_poly.pdbx_strand_id
1 'polypeptide(L)'
;MEKKYDYSLDAMKGFSCLLMIMAHTGLVFSGSSRSFQIIGELAPVLFFAVSGITSIFQSKKNVLPLLAFYFVFAVIGLSYNALWRPYIWSDPVSDVPQIVAMSVLGIILLEKYFRPGRYVYLILAVFLFTLHYVFTAKVPSFPGKQFFIPEGDYTYFTFVPWFSIFLLGVFAYRSSKRINLISGILAACFLAGAYFLTPRDTEFLVKYNMSPGYFFLSLVLLFMSFSLFRSIRQYSLMNPLLFFGKHSFLFLYVHVFIIFILTHLKLYSINVYIIWAAVLLASYIGMNAVLWINKYVEALFNYKLVWLGLLMLILSVPAVVDSFGLIVTAEAALGMAFACNYKKLSQILTPIFTFAPKSRNLQPGVGAEVAWPSGKRSFPVAVTQPEHSDTAGISGPVRSLEDV
;
A
#
# COMPACT_ATOMS: atom_id res chain seq x y z
N MET A 1 -18.55 17.97 3.05
CA MET A 1 -18.91 16.79 2.23
C MET A 1 -18.05 15.62 2.69
N GLU A 2 -18.62 14.72 3.50
CA GLU A 2 -17.94 13.48 3.87
C GLU A 2 -17.75 12.62 2.62
N LYS A 3 -16.51 12.22 2.35
CA LYS A 3 -16.21 11.42 1.16
C LYS A 3 -16.54 9.96 1.46
N LYS A 4 -17.55 9.43 0.79
CA LYS A 4 -17.91 8.00 0.83
C LYS A 4 -16.69 7.13 0.52
N TYR A 5 -16.54 6.02 1.26
CA TYR A 5 -15.47 5.04 1.05
C TYR A 5 -15.48 4.52 -0.40
N ASP A 6 -14.30 4.42 -1.01
CA ASP A 6 -14.14 4.07 -2.42
C ASP A 6 -13.66 2.62 -2.57
N TYR A 7 -14.61 1.68 -2.59
CA TYR A 7 -14.36 0.24 -2.72
C TYR A 7 -13.63 -0.15 -4.02
N SER A 8 -13.62 0.71 -5.04
CA SER A 8 -12.91 0.41 -6.29
C SER A 8 -11.40 0.31 -6.08
N LEU A 9 -10.84 1.07 -5.13
CA LEU A 9 -9.42 1.07 -4.80
C LEU A 9 -8.99 -0.26 -4.17
N ASP A 10 -9.82 -0.81 -3.27
CA ASP A 10 -9.58 -2.13 -2.70
C ASP A 10 -9.72 -3.21 -3.76
N ALA A 11 -10.75 -3.16 -4.60
CA ALA A 11 -10.92 -4.14 -5.66
C ALA A 11 -9.72 -4.18 -6.62
N MET A 12 -9.13 -3.02 -6.95
CA MET A 12 -7.90 -2.93 -7.75
C MET A 12 -6.68 -3.51 -7.04
N LYS A 13 -6.53 -3.27 -5.73
CA LYS A 13 -5.48 -3.93 -4.93
C LYS A 13 -5.70 -5.45 -4.83
N GLY A 14 -6.94 -5.91 -4.68
CA GLY A 14 -7.26 -7.32 -4.66
C GLY A 14 -6.94 -7.99 -5.99
N PHE A 15 -7.25 -7.32 -7.11
CA PHE A 15 -6.86 -7.80 -8.43
C PHE A 15 -5.34 -7.86 -8.58
N SER A 16 -4.60 -6.86 -8.07
CA SER A 16 -3.14 -6.91 -7.96
C SER A 16 -2.65 -8.13 -7.18
N CYS A 17 -3.26 -8.48 -6.06
CA CYS A 17 -2.91 -9.71 -5.32
C CYS A 17 -3.09 -10.98 -6.18
N LEU A 18 -4.16 -11.07 -6.97
CA LEU A 18 -4.36 -12.19 -7.90
C LEU A 18 -3.27 -12.24 -8.99
N LEU A 19 -2.90 -11.09 -9.56
CA LEU A 19 -1.80 -10.99 -10.51
C LEU A 19 -0.48 -11.46 -9.90
N MET A 20 -0.22 -11.10 -8.65
CA MET A 20 1.03 -11.42 -7.95
C MET A 20 1.25 -12.92 -7.78
N ILE A 21 0.17 -13.71 -7.67
CA ILE A 21 0.25 -15.19 -7.65
C ILE A 21 0.86 -15.70 -8.95
N MET A 22 0.45 -15.16 -10.10
CA MET A 22 0.99 -15.57 -11.40
C MET A 22 2.45 -15.17 -11.59
N ALA A 23 2.94 -14.15 -10.87
CA ALA A 23 4.29 -13.63 -11.01
C ALA A 23 5.36 -14.50 -10.32
N HIS A 24 5.01 -15.17 -9.21
CA HIS A 24 6.00 -15.65 -8.23
C HIS A 24 6.11 -17.16 -8.08
N THR A 25 5.45 -17.99 -8.90
CA THR A 25 5.49 -19.46 -8.71
C THR A 25 6.70 -20.19 -9.28
N GLY A 26 7.74 -19.50 -9.76
CA GLY A 26 9.08 -20.09 -9.96
C GLY A 26 9.21 -21.30 -10.90
N LEU A 27 8.23 -21.58 -11.77
CA LEU A 27 8.29 -22.74 -12.66
C LEU A 27 9.01 -22.36 -13.95
N VAL A 28 9.83 -23.26 -14.48
CA VAL A 28 10.41 -23.09 -15.82
C VAL A 28 9.25 -23.07 -16.81
N PHE A 29 8.90 -21.88 -17.28
CA PHE A 29 7.72 -21.66 -18.12
C PHE A 29 8.10 -21.73 -19.59
N SER A 30 7.57 -22.73 -20.31
CA SER A 30 7.56 -22.77 -21.76
C SER A 30 6.13 -22.52 -22.30
N GLY A 31 6.04 -21.90 -23.47
CA GLY A 31 4.77 -21.65 -24.15
C GLY A 31 3.86 -20.61 -23.48
N SER A 32 2.55 -20.88 -23.44
CA SER A 32 1.49 -19.93 -23.02
C SER A 32 1.59 -19.45 -21.56
N SER A 33 2.26 -20.22 -20.70
CA SER A 33 2.49 -19.88 -19.29
C SER A 33 3.36 -18.63 -19.10
N ARG A 34 4.27 -18.34 -20.05
CA ARG A 34 5.13 -17.14 -20.03
C ARG A 34 4.33 -15.84 -20.21
N SER A 35 3.29 -15.85 -21.06
CA SER A 35 2.42 -14.68 -21.25
C SER A 35 1.65 -14.32 -19.99
N PHE A 36 1.14 -15.32 -19.26
CA PHE A 36 0.47 -15.10 -17.98
C PHE A 36 1.43 -14.61 -16.89
N GLN A 37 2.68 -15.07 -16.89
CA GLN A 37 3.69 -14.55 -15.98
C GLN A 37 3.96 -13.07 -16.22
N ILE A 38 4.11 -12.64 -17.48
CA ILE A 38 4.27 -11.22 -17.84
C ILE A 38 3.09 -10.40 -17.32
N ILE A 39 1.86 -10.91 -17.46
CA ILE A 39 0.66 -10.25 -16.90
C ILE A 39 0.72 -10.21 -15.37
N GLY A 40 1.16 -11.29 -14.73
CA GLY A 40 1.35 -11.34 -13.28
C GLY A 40 2.38 -10.35 -12.77
N GLU A 41 3.48 -10.17 -13.49
CA GLU A 41 4.56 -9.24 -13.16
C GLU A 41 4.09 -7.78 -13.07
N LEU A 42 2.96 -7.44 -13.70
CA LEU A 42 2.30 -6.13 -13.61
C LEU A 42 1.57 -5.89 -12.28
N ALA A 43 1.47 -6.88 -11.40
CA ALA A 43 0.83 -6.72 -10.08
C ALA A 43 1.25 -5.45 -9.33
N PRO A 44 2.55 -5.12 -9.21
CA PRO A 44 2.99 -3.94 -8.48
C PRO A 44 2.44 -2.64 -9.06
N VAL A 45 2.11 -2.59 -10.36
CA VAL A 45 1.61 -1.39 -11.03
C VAL A 45 0.33 -0.89 -10.37
N LEU A 46 -0.64 -1.78 -10.18
CA LEU A 46 -1.92 -1.45 -9.54
C LEU A 46 -1.74 -1.21 -8.04
N PHE A 47 -0.89 -2.00 -7.38
CA PHE A 47 -0.61 -1.84 -5.95
C PHE A 47 -0.01 -0.46 -5.64
N PHE A 48 0.99 -0.04 -6.42
CA PHE A 48 1.66 1.25 -6.29
C PHE A 48 0.76 2.41 -6.70
N ALA A 49 0.01 2.29 -7.79
CA ALA A 49 -0.95 3.31 -8.21
C ALA A 49 -1.98 3.60 -7.11
N VAL A 50 -2.58 2.56 -6.51
CA VAL A 50 -3.54 2.75 -5.41
C VAL A 50 -2.86 3.30 -4.16
N SER A 51 -1.63 2.87 -3.85
CA SER A 51 -0.86 3.40 -2.72
C SER A 51 -0.59 4.91 -2.87
N GLY A 52 -0.27 5.36 -4.09
CA GLY A 52 -0.14 6.77 -4.43
C GLY A 52 -1.43 7.57 -4.27
N ILE A 53 -2.59 6.97 -4.49
CA ILE A 53 -3.88 7.64 -4.24
C ILE A 53 -4.12 7.79 -2.74
N THR A 54 -3.83 6.73 -1.96
CA THR A 54 -4.08 6.76 -0.52
C THR A 54 -3.20 7.77 0.22
N SER A 55 -2.03 8.12 -0.32
CA SER A 55 -1.13 9.13 0.25
C SER A 55 -1.71 10.55 0.15
N ILE A 56 -2.50 10.86 -0.89
CA ILE A 56 -3.21 12.15 -1.01
C ILE A 56 -4.12 12.36 0.21
N PHE A 57 -4.85 11.33 0.64
CA PHE A 57 -5.73 11.44 1.80
C PHE A 57 -4.94 11.62 3.11
N GLN A 58 -3.73 11.08 3.18
CA GLN A 58 -2.84 11.23 4.32
C GLN A 58 -2.14 12.58 4.37
N SER A 59 -2.01 13.30 3.25
CA SER A 59 -1.34 14.62 3.18
C SER A 59 -1.92 15.68 4.14
N LYS A 60 -3.16 15.50 4.57
CA LYS A 60 -3.84 16.37 5.55
C LYS A 60 -3.32 16.21 6.98
N LYS A 61 -2.63 15.12 7.29
CA LYS A 61 -2.07 14.84 8.62
C LYS A 61 -0.75 15.60 8.84
N ASN A 62 -0.26 15.57 10.08
CA ASN A 62 1.04 16.15 10.44
C ASN A 62 2.18 15.37 9.77
N VAL A 63 3.17 16.08 9.22
CA VAL A 63 4.25 15.45 8.43
C VAL A 63 5.15 14.61 9.32
N LEU A 64 5.51 15.11 10.51
CA LEU A 64 6.51 14.46 11.35
C LEU A 64 6.07 13.07 11.85
N PRO A 65 4.84 12.85 12.36
CA PRO A 65 4.33 11.51 12.63
C PRO A 65 4.32 10.59 11.41
N LEU A 66 3.98 11.13 10.23
CA LEU A 66 3.96 10.35 8.99
C LEU A 66 5.37 9.96 8.55
N LEU A 67 6.34 10.86 8.66
CA LEU A 67 7.74 10.59 8.40
C LEU A 67 8.26 9.48 9.31
N ALA A 68 8.00 9.59 10.61
CA ALA A 68 8.37 8.54 11.57
C ALA A 68 7.68 7.20 11.26
N PHE A 69 6.39 7.24 10.95
CA PHE A 69 5.63 6.04 10.58
C PHE A 69 6.21 5.35 9.34
N TYR A 70 6.46 6.10 8.26
CA TYR A 70 6.97 5.53 7.02
C TYR A 70 8.44 5.13 7.10
N PHE A 71 9.23 5.79 7.96
CA PHE A 71 10.57 5.32 8.30
C PHE A 71 10.51 3.95 8.99
N VAL A 72 9.72 3.82 10.06
CA VAL A 72 9.56 2.54 10.76
C VAL A 72 8.96 1.48 9.83
N PHE A 73 8.00 1.84 8.98
CA PHE A 73 7.43 0.95 7.96
C PHE A 73 8.49 0.46 6.97
N ALA A 74 9.39 1.32 6.50
CA ALA A 74 10.47 0.94 5.58
C ALA A 74 11.47 -0.02 6.24
N VAL A 75 11.84 0.24 7.50
CA VAL A 75 12.78 -0.62 8.24
C VAL A 75 12.15 -1.96 8.58
N ILE A 76 10.93 -1.99 9.11
CA ILE A 76 10.20 -3.24 9.35
C ILE A 76 9.97 -4.00 8.03
N GLY A 77 9.78 -3.27 6.94
CA GLY A 77 9.72 -3.82 5.60
C GLY A 77 10.95 -4.62 5.15
N LEU A 78 12.10 -4.51 5.84
CA LEU A 78 13.26 -5.38 5.59
C LEU A 78 12.95 -6.84 5.87
N SER A 79 11.98 -7.13 6.76
CA SER A 79 11.47 -8.49 6.94
C SER A 79 10.97 -9.07 5.63
N TYR A 80 10.24 -8.29 4.82
CA TYR A 80 9.80 -8.71 3.48
C TYR A 80 10.98 -9.04 2.55
N ASN A 81 12.03 -8.23 2.58
CA ASN A 81 13.23 -8.47 1.77
C ASN A 81 13.87 -9.82 2.17
N ALA A 82 13.91 -10.11 3.47
CA ALA A 82 14.48 -11.34 3.99
C ALA A 82 13.71 -12.61 3.56
N LEU A 83 12.44 -12.51 3.15
CA LEU A 83 11.71 -13.66 2.57
C LEU A 83 12.30 -14.09 1.23
N TRP A 84 12.88 -13.17 0.46
CA TRP A 84 13.49 -13.43 -0.84
C TRP A 84 15.01 -13.52 -0.78
N ARG A 85 15.63 -12.70 0.08
CA ARG A 85 17.08 -12.58 0.27
C ARG A 85 17.39 -12.50 1.76
N PRO A 86 17.48 -13.66 2.46
CA PRO A 86 17.64 -13.69 3.91
C PRO A 86 18.86 -12.93 4.45
N TYR A 87 19.95 -12.85 3.66
CA TYR A 87 21.17 -12.14 4.04
C TYR A 87 21.11 -10.65 3.69
N ILE A 88 20.14 -9.93 4.25
CA ILE A 88 19.86 -8.52 3.95
C ILE A 88 21.04 -7.57 4.22
N TRP A 89 21.95 -7.96 5.11
CA TRP A 89 23.11 -7.14 5.52
C TRP A 89 24.26 -7.20 4.51
N SER A 90 24.38 -8.28 3.74
CA SER A 90 25.41 -8.40 2.71
C SER A 90 24.99 -7.76 1.39
N ASP A 91 23.69 -7.70 1.10
CA ASP A 91 23.14 -7.15 -0.14
C ASP A 91 21.87 -6.32 0.14
N PRO A 92 22.02 -5.09 0.68
CA PRO A 92 20.89 -4.26 1.03
C PRO A 92 20.24 -3.70 -0.24
N VAL A 93 19.10 -4.27 -0.59
CA VAL A 93 18.28 -3.86 -1.73
C VAL A 93 16.94 -3.29 -1.28
N SER A 94 16.31 -2.51 -2.17
CA SER A 94 14.98 -1.96 -1.96
C SER A 94 13.90 -2.89 -2.50
N ASP A 95 12.82 -3.07 -1.76
CA ASP A 95 11.66 -3.85 -2.21
C ASP A 95 10.36 -3.04 -2.02
N VAL A 96 9.21 -3.70 -2.23
CA VAL A 96 7.86 -3.14 -2.19
C VAL A 96 7.66 -2.21 -0.97
N PRO A 97 7.98 -2.59 0.29
CA PRO A 97 7.74 -1.71 1.43
C PRO A 97 8.55 -0.40 1.40
N GLN A 98 9.82 -0.46 1.02
CA GLN A 98 10.71 0.71 1.02
C GLN A 98 10.30 1.69 -0.09
N ILE A 99 9.99 1.18 -1.29
CA ILE A 99 9.50 2.04 -2.38
C ILE A 99 8.13 2.64 -2.07
N VAL A 100 7.23 1.89 -1.41
CA VAL A 100 5.96 2.45 -0.95
C VAL A 100 6.20 3.56 0.06
N ALA A 101 7.07 3.37 1.06
CA ALA A 101 7.37 4.39 2.06
C ALA A 101 7.91 5.67 1.43
N MET A 102 8.93 5.55 0.56
CA MET A 102 9.54 6.70 -0.12
C MET A 102 8.54 7.42 -1.03
N SER A 103 7.79 6.68 -1.84
CA SER A 103 6.82 7.25 -2.80
C SER A 103 5.63 7.90 -2.12
N VAL A 104 5.12 7.29 -1.06
CA VAL A 104 4.02 7.87 -0.28
C VAL A 104 4.46 9.16 0.40
N LEU A 105 5.65 9.19 1.01
CA LEU A 105 6.21 10.43 1.57
C LEU A 105 6.40 11.50 0.50
N GLY A 106 6.95 11.14 -0.68
CA GLY A 106 7.10 12.05 -1.81
C GLY A 106 5.77 12.70 -2.22
N ILE A 107 4.71 11.91 -2.38
CA ILE A 107 3.37 12.45 -2.72
C ILE A 107 2.76 13.25 -1.56
N ILE A 108 2.95 12.83 -0.30
CA ILE A 108 2.46 13.58 0.86
C ILE A 108 3.07 14.98 0.88
N LEU A 109 4.39 15.10 0.68
CA LEU A 109 5.07 16.39 0.63
C LEU A 109 4.59 17.21 -0.57
N LEU A 110 4.52 16.60 -1.75
CA LEU A 110 4.03 17.25 -2.97
C LEU A 110 2.61 17.80 -2.79
N GLU A 111 1.69 16.99 -2.27
CA GLU A 111 0.29 17.37 -2.07
C GLU A 111 0.14 18.39 -0.93
N LYS A 112 0.92 18.27 0.15
CA LYS A 112 0.82 19.19 1.30
C LYS A 112 1.30 20.60 0.97
N TYR A 113 2.39 20.73 0.23
CA TYR A 113 3.01 22.03 -0.06
C TYR A 113 2.57 22.65 -1.38
N PHE A 114 2.28 21.86 -2.42
CA PHE A 114 1.98 22.39 -3.75
C PHE A 114 0.53 22.17 -4.21
N ARG A 115 -0.18 21.17 -3.67
CA ARG A 115 -1.53 20.76 -4.10
C ARG A 115 -1.71 20.76 -5.63
N PRO A 116 -0.83 20.08 -6.38
CA PRO A 116 -0.77 20.29 -7.81
C PRO A 116 -2.02 19.77 -8.53
N GLY A 117 -2.36 20.39 -9.66
CA GLY A 117 -3.43 19.93 -10.53
C GLY A 117 -3.16 18.53 -11.10
N ARG A 118 -4.21 17.82 -11.54
CA ARG A 118 -4.07 16.42 -12.03
C ARG A 118 -3.01 16.27 -13.14
N TYR A 119 -2.90 17.22 -14.06
CA TYR A 119 -1.98 17.13 -15.18
C TYR A 119 -0.51 17.31 -14.77
N VAL A 120 -0.23 17.97 -13.65
CA VAL A 120 1.13 18.08 -13.10
C VAL A 120 1.62 16.70 -12.66
N TYR A 121 0.75 15.85 -12.09
CA TYR A 121 1.09 14.46 -11.77
C TYR A 121 1.46 13.66 -13.02
N LEU A 122 0.72 13.84 -14.12
CA LEU A 122 1.03 13.21 -15.40
C LEU A 122 2.40 13.67 -15.94
N ILE A 123 2.63 14.98 -15.98
CA ILE A 123 3.89 15.56 -16.47
C ILE A 123 5.06 15.07 -15.62
N LEU A 124 4.94 15.09 -14.29
CA LEU A 124 6.00 14.64 -13.39
C LEU A 124 6.28 13.14 -13.55
N ALA A 125 5.24 12.31 -13.75
CA ALA A 125 5.43 10.88 -13.99
C ALA A 125 6.17 10.60 -15.29
N VAL A 126 5.77 11.27 -16.39
CA VAL A 126 6.46 11.17 -17.68
C VAL A 126 7.89 11.67 -17.57
N PHE A 127 8.11 12.79 -16.87
CA PHE A 127 9.44 13.33 -16.63
C PHE A 127 10.34 12.34 -15.88
N LEU A 128 9.86 11.69 -14.81
CA LEU A 128 10.64 10.71 -14.05
C LEU A 128 10.96 9.45 -14.86
N PHE A 129 10.00 8.97 -15.65
CA PHE A 129 10.24 7.85 -16.56
C PHE A 129 11.30 8.20 -17.63
N THR A 130 11.19 9.38 -18.24
CA THR A 130 12.19 9.88 -19.20
C THR A 130 13.55 10.09 -18.54
N LEU A 131 13.59 10.60 -17.30
CA LEU A 131 14.81 10.79 -16.54
C LEU A 131 15.52 9.45 -16.31
N HIS A 132 14.77 8.42 -15.90
CA HIS A 132 15.27 7.05 -15.78
C HIS A 132 15.87 6.57 -17.11
N TYR A 133 15.13 6.69 -18.21
CA TYR A 133 15.60 6.21 -19.51
C TYR A 133 16.87 6.92 -20.02
N VAL A 134 16.97 8.24 -19.82
CA VAL A 134 18.06 9.06 -20.38
C VAL A 134 19.30 9.08 -19.49
N PHE A 135 19.14 9.07 -18.17
CA PHE A 135 20.22 9.39 -17.23
C PHE A 135 20.71 8.22 -16.39
N THR A 136 19.93 7.13 -16.23
CA THR A 136 20.32 6.00 -15.34
C THR A 136 21.70 5.43 -15.65
N ALA A 137 22.05 5.26 -16.93
CA ALA A 137 23.37 4.74 -17.34
C ALA A 137 24.54 5.72 -17.10
N LYS A 138 24.24 7.00 -16.84
CA LYS A 138 25.25 8.07 -16.71
C LYS A 138 25.50 8.49 -15.26
N VAL A 139 24.75 7.96 -14.29
CA VAL A 139 24.91 8.32 -12.88
C VAL A 139 26.07 7.51 -12.27
N PRO A 140 27.12 8.18 -11.71
CA PRO A 140 28.22 7.50 -11.05
C PRO A 140 27.73 6.66 -9.86
N SER A 141 28.48 5.62 -9.49
CA SER A 141 28.14 4.79 -8.34
C SER A 141 28.30 5.58 -7.03
N PHE A 142 27.36 5.42 -6.10
CA PHE A 142 27.41 5.98 -4.74
C PHE A 142 26.66 5.06 -3.76
N PRO A 143 26.99 5.10 -2.44
CA PRO A 143 26.31 4.27 -1.46
C PRO A 143 24.80 4.48 -1.45
N GLY A 144 24.03 3.40 -1.65
CA GLY A 144 22.57 3.44 -1.66
C GLY A 144 21.97 3.82 -3.02
N LYS A 145 22.75 3.92 -4.09
CA LYS A 145 22.24 4.16 -5.45
C LYS A 145 21.17 3.15 -5.86
N GLN A 146 21.30 1.89 -5.44
CA GLN A 146 20.34 0.82 -5.71
C GLN A 146 18.92 1.08 -5.16
N PHE A 147 18.74 1.99 -4.22
CA PHE A 147 17.41 2.39 -3.74
C PHE A 147 16.72 3.38 -4.69
N PHE A 148 17.48 4.12 -5.49
CA PHE A 148 16.96 5.20 -6.33
C PHE A 148 16.92 4.84 -7.80
N ILE A 149 17.97 4.20 -8.30
CA ILE A 149 18.23 3.99 -9.73
C ILE A 149 18.61 2.52 -9.93
N PRO A 150 18.08 1.83 -10.96
CA PRO A 150 18.51 0.47 -11.28
C PRO A 150 20.01 0.41 -11.58
N GLU A 151 20.73 -0.51 -10.94
CA GLU A 151 22.10 -0.86 -11.30
C GLU A 151 22.14 -2.32 -11.76
N GLY A 152 22.93 -2.61 -12.81
CA GLY A 152 23.18 -3.96 -13.32
C GLY A 152 21.93 -4.77 -13.69
N ASP A 153 22.07 -6.10 -13.68
CA ASP A 153 20.99 -7.07 -13.95
C ASP A 153 20.14 -7.38 -12.70
N TYR A 154 20.18 -6.51 -11.69
CA TYR A 154 19.63 -6.84 -10.39
C TYR A 154 18.09 -6.68 -10.33
N THR A 155 17.45 -7.64 -9.66
CA THR A 155 15.99 -7.78 -9.54
C THR A 155 15.45 -7.10 -8.27
N TYR A 156 15.39 -5.76 -8.25
CA TYR A 156 14.83 -5.01 -7.11
C TYR A 156 14.02 -3.77 -7.54
N PHE A 157 13.23 -3.21 -6.62
CA PHE A 157 12.39 -2.04 -6.89
C PHE A 157 13.13 -0.74 -6.56
N THR A 158 13.30 0.13 -7.54
CA THR A 158 14.01 1.41 -7.38
C THR A 158 13.07 2.61 -7.42
N PHE A 159 13.43 3.67 -6.70
CA PHE A 159 12.52 4.79 -6.51
C PHE A 159 12.17 5.52 -7.82
N VAL A 160 13.15 5.94 -8.62
CA VAL A 160 12.93 6.86 -9.75
C VAL A 160 11.92 6.31 -10.78
N PRO A 161 12.11 5.11 -11.37
CA PRO A 161 11.15 4.62 -12.37
C PRO A 161 9.80 4.27 -11.74
N TRP A 162 9.77 3.70 -10.53
CA TRP A 162 8.52 3.25 -9.92
C TRP A 162 7.69 4.39 -9.34
N PHE A 163 8.31 5.49 -8.92
CA PHE A 163 7.59 6.68 -8.43
C PHE A 163 6.66 7.27 -9.50
N SER A 164 7.00 7.11 -10.78
CA SER A 164 6.12 7.49 -11.90
C SER A 164 4.74 6.81 -11.81
N ILE A 165 4.69 5.52 -11.44
CA ILE A 165 3.45 4.75 -11.34
C ILE A 165 2.57 5.23 -10.18
N PHE A 166 3.17 5.59 -9.04
CA PHE A 166 2.43 6.18 -7.92
C PHE A 166 1.75 7.50 -8.33
N LEU A 167 2.48 8.37 -9.04
CA LEU A 167 1.96 9.65 -9.55
C LEU A 167 0.87 9.44 -10.61
N LEU A 168 1.04 8.46 -11.50
CA LEU A 168 0.03 8.10 -12.50
C LEU A 168 -1.25 7.57 -11.86
N GLY A 169 -1.14 6.84 -10.74
CA GLY A 169 -2.30 6.48 -9.92
C GLY A 169 -3.09 7.70 -9.45
N VAL A 170 -2.40 8.74 -8.94
CA VAL A 170 -3.04 10.00 -8.55
C VAL A 170 -3.72 10.68 -9.74
N PHE A 171 -3.05 10.76 -10.88
CA PHE A 171 -3.62 11.31 -12.11
C PHE A 171 -4.88 10.55 -12.55
N ALA A 172 -4.82 9.22 -12.62
CA ALA A 172 -5.93 8.38 -13.07
C ALA A 172 -7.15 8.47 -12.13
N TYR A 173 -6.89 8.64 -10.83
CA TYR A 173 -7.94 8.83 -9.83
C TYR A 173 -8.67 10.18 -9.96
N ARG A 174 -7.92 11.26 -10.20
CA ARG A 174 -8.48 12.61 -10.41
C ARG A 174 -9.08 12.80 -11.81
N SER A 175 -8.83 11.86 -12.71
CA SER A 175 -9.37 11.85 -14.07
C SER A 175 -10.73 11.16 -14.13
N SER A 176 -11.49 11.47 -15.18
CA SER A 176 -12.76 10.80 -15.45
C SER A 176 -12.49 9.43 -16.07
N LYS A 177 -13.47 8.51 -15.96
CA LYS A 177 -13.43 7.20 -16.62
C LYS A 177 -13.18 7.28 -18.13
N ARG A 178 -13.71 8.30 -18.82
CA ARG A 178 -13.46 8.55 -20.24
C ARG A 178 -11.99 8.92 -20.51
N ILE A 179 -11.40 9.78 -19.68
CA ILE A 179 -9.99 10.15 -19.80
C ILE A 179 -9.10 8.92 -19.59
N ASN A 180 -9.40 8.10 -18.58
CA ASN A 180 -8.65 6.86 -18.36
C ASN A 180 -8.77 5.90 -19.55
N LEU A 181 -9.96 5.71 -20.13
CA LEU A 181 -10.12 4.90 -21.33
C LEU A 181 -9.26 5.41 -22.50
N ILE A 182 -9.32 6.72 -22.78
CA ILE A 182 -8.51 7.34 -23.85
C ILE A 182 -7.02 7.16 -23.58
N SER A 183 -6.56 7.43 -22.35
CA SER A 183 -5.16 7.24 -21.97
C SER A 183 -4.70 5.79 -22.07
N GLY A 184 -5.58 4.82 -21.76
CA GLY A 184 -5.29 3.40 -21.93
C GLY A 184 -5.16 3.00 -23.40
N ILE A 185 -6.03 3.51 -24.28
CA ILE A 185 -5.94 3.28 -25.73
C ILE A 185 -4.66 3.92 -26.29
N LEU A 186 -4.36 5.17 -25.92
CA LEU A 186 -3.13 5.85 -26.32
C LEU A 186 -1.88 5.09 -25.84
N ALA A 187 -1.87 4.60 -24.60
CA ALA A 187 -0.80 3.76 -24.09
C ALA A 187 -0.64 2.46 -24.88
N ALA A 188 -1.75 1.84 -25.33
CA ALA A 188 -1.70 0.65 -26.19
C ALA A 188 -1.13 0.96 -27.58
N CYS A 189 -1.48 2.12 -28.16
CA CYS A 189 -0.87 2.59 -29.40
C CYS A 189 0.64 2.84 -29.23
N PHE A 190 1.07 3.47 -28.13
CA PHE A 190 2.49 3.64 -27.83
C PHE A 190 3.21 2.32 -27.57
N LEU A 191 2.56 1.36 -26.91
CA LEU A 191 3.09 0.01 -26.74
C LEU A 191 3.32 -0.67 -28.09
N ALA A 192 2.33 -0.62 -28.98
CA ALA A 192 2.45 -1.17 -30.33
C ALA A 192 3.55 -0.46 -31.13
N GLY A 193 3.59 0.88 -31.10
CA GLY A 193 4.65 1.67 -31.73
C GLY A 193 6.03 1.33 -31.20
N ALA A 194 6.19 1.24 -29.88
CA ALA A 194 7.43 0.83 -29.24
C ALA A 194 7.84 -0.59 -29.67
N TYR A 195 6.89 -1.52 -29.75
CA TYR A 195 7.15 -2.88 -30.21
C TYR A 195 7.67 -2.92 -31.65
N PHE A 196 7.10 -2.13 -32.57
CA PHE A 196 7.56 -2.07 -33.96
C PHE A 196 8.90 -1.35 -34.15
N LEU A 197 9.20 -0.37 -33.31
CA LEU A 197 10.43 0.44 -33.39
C LEU A 197 11.62 -0.18 -32.63
N THR A 198 11.36 -1.13 -31.73
CA THR A 198 12.41 -1.76 -30.92
C THR A 198 13.06 -2.91 -31.70
N PRO A 199 14.40 -2.96 -31.81
CA PRO A 199 15.11 -4.07 -32.46
C PRO A 199 14.75 -5.42 -31.79
N ARG A 200 14.56 -6.46 -32.62
CA ARG A 200 14.06 -7.78 -32.18
C ARG A 200 14.94 -8.47 -31.13
N ASP A 201 16.21 -8.09 -31.03
CA ASP A 201 17.18 -8.73 -30.15
C ASP A 201 17.28 -8.05 -28.77
N THR A 202 16.43 -7.06 -28.48
CA THR A 202 16.43 -6.35 -27.19
C THR A 202 15.32 -6.84 -26.27
N GLU A 203 15.59 -6.90 -24.97
CA GLU A 203 14.58 -7.29 -23.98
C GLU A 203 13.49 -6.21 -23.85
N PHE A 204 12.35 -6.42 -24.52
CA PHE A 204 11.30 -5.42 -24.63
C PHE A 204 10.45 -5.25 -23.36
N LEU A 205 10.31 -6.31 -22.55
CA LEU A 205 9.40 -6.37 -21.39
C LEU A 205 10.14 -6.64 -20.07
N VAL A 206 11.13 -5.80 -19.73
CA VAL A 206 11.92 -5.93 -18.50
C VAL A 206 11.30 -5.12 -17.38
N LYS A 207 10.75 -5.82 -16.38
CA LYS A 207 10.09 -5.24 -15.19
C LYS A 207 11.01 -4.33 -14.37
N TYR A 208 12.16 -4.85 -13.93
CA TYR A 208 12.98 -4.19 -12.91
C TYR A 208 13.68 -2.93 -13.44
N ASN A 209 14.06 -2.93 -14.71
CA ASN A 209 14.57 -1.76 -15.41
C ASN A 209 13.46 -0.87 -16.00
N MET A 210 12.17 -1.20 -15.78
CA MET A 210 11.02 -0.47 -16.34
C MET A 210 11.23 -0.16 -17.84
N SER A 211 11.48 -1.18 -18.66
CA SER A 211 11.72 -0.99 -20.10
C SER A 211 10.54 -0.24 -20.75
N PRO A 212 10.72 0.45 -21.90
CA PRO A 212 9.64 1.15 -22.56
C PRO A 212 8.40 0.28 -22.84
N GLY A 213 8.60 -0.96 -23.30
CA GLY A 213 7.51 -1.92 -23.49
C GLY A 213 6.78 -2.26 -22.19
N TYR A 214 7.53 -2.56 -21.12
CA TYR A 214 6.93 -2.86 -19.83
C TYR A 214 6.20 -1.64 -19.23
N PHE A 215 6.75 -0.44 -19.40
CA PHE A 215 6.12 0.80 -18.95
C PHE A 215 4.80 1.07 -19.66
N PHE A 216 4.76 1.02 -21.01
CA PHE A 216 3.51 1.23 -21.74
C PHE A 216 2.47 0.15 -21.45
N LEU A 217 2.89 -1.11 -21.30
CA LEU A 217 2.00 -2.19 -20.86
C LEU A 217 1.44 -1.92 -19.45
N SER A 218 2.27 -1.40 -18.55
CA SER A 218 1.86 -0.95 -17.21
C SER A 218 0.83 0.18 -17.30
N LEU A 219 1.01 1.15 -18.20
CA LEU A 219 0.04 2.24 -18.42
C LEU A 219 -1.29 1.71 -18.94
N VAL A 220 -1.28 0.77 -19.90
CA VAL A 220 -2.50 0.12 -20.39
C VAL A 220 -3.25 -0.52 -19.23
N LEU A 221 -2.59 -1.36 -18.44
CA LEU A 221 -3.22 -2.02 -17.30
C LEU A 221 -3.78 -1.00 -16.30
N LEU A 222 -2.98 0.00 -15.92
CA LEU A 222 -3.36 1.02 -14.94
C LEU A 222 -4.62 1.76 -15.39
N PHE A 223 -4.59 2.36 -16.58
CA PHE A 223 -5.69 3.20 -17.05
C PHE A 223 -6.95 2.40 -17.37
N MET A 224 -6.81 1.21 -17.98
CA MET A 224 -7.96 0.33 -18.23
C MET A 224 -8.58 -0.16 -16.92
N SER A 225 -7.77 -0.49 -15.91
CA SER A 225 -8.28 -0.88 -14.58
C SER A 225 -9.05 0.27 -13.93
N PHE A 226 -8.52 1.50 -13.95
CA PHE A 226 -9.27 2.65 -13.41
C PHE A 226 -10.57 2.94 -14.19
N SER A 227 -10.59 2.71 -15.49
CA SER A 227 -11.81 2.84 -16.30
C SER A 227 -12.86 1.78 -15.91
N LEU A 228 -12.42 0.52 -15.79
CA LEU A 228 -13.27 -0.63 -15.49
C LEU A 228 -13.81 -0.60 -14.05
N PHE A 229 -12.92 -0.62 -13.06
CA PHE A 229 -13.29 -0.75 -11.65
C PHE A 229 -14.08 0.47 -11.13
N ARG A 230 -13.85 1.67 -11.68
CA ARG A 230 -14.67 2.86 -11.33
C ARG A 230 -16.00 2.93 -12.08
N SER A 231 -16.22 2.06 -13.07
CA SER A 231 -17.52 1.94 -13.75
C SER A 231 -18.49 1.04 -12.98
N ILE A 232 -18.00 0.23 -12.04
CA ILE A 232 -18.83 -0.62 -11.18
C ILE A 232 -19.52 0.27 -10.12
N ARG A 233 -20.85 0.31 -10.14
CA ARG A 233 -21.67 1.20 -9.29
C ARG A 233 -21.66 0.80 -7.82
N GLN A 234 -21.65 -0.51 -7.55
CA GLN A 234 -21.71 -1.08 -6.21
C GLN A 234 -20.89 -2.38 -6.17
N TYR A 235 -20.11 -2.55 -5.11
CA TYR A 235 -19.41 -3.80 -4.82
C TYR A 235 -20.14 -4.52 -3.70
N SER A 236 -20.31 -5.84 -3.83
CA SER A 236 -20.76 -6.68 -2.72
C SER A 236 -19.68 -6.69 -1.63
N LEU A 237 -20.10 -6.57 -0.36
CA LEU A 237 -19.18 -6.68 0.78
C LEU A 237 -18.54 -8.08 0.90
N MET A 238 -19.16 -9.09 0.30
CA MET A 238 -18.65 -10.47 0.24
C MET A 238 -17.70 -10.71 -0.94
N ASN A 239 -17.35 -9.67 -1.70
CA ASN A 239 -16.46 -9.81 -2.84
C ASN A 239 -15.02 -10.15 -2.39
N PRO A 240 -14.45 -11.30 -2.78
CA PRO A 240 -13.10 -11.70 -2.38
C PRO A 240 -12.01 -10.69 -2.78
N LEU A 241 -12.20 -9.94 -3.88
CA LEU A 241 -11.27 -8.88 -4.28
C LEU A 241 -11.18 -7.77 -3.23
N LEU A 242 -12.29 -7.43 -2.57
CA LEU A 242 -12.26 -6.44 -1.49
C LEU A 242 -11.48 -6.98 -0.29
N PHE A 243 -11.64 -8.27 0.04
CA PHE A 243 -10.88 -8.90 1.12
C PHE A 243 -9.37 -8.84 0.85
N PHE A 244 -8.92 -9.32 -0.32
CA PHE A 244 -7.50 -9.25 -0.69
C PHE A 244 -7.00 -7.81 -0.77
N GLY A 245 -7.81 -6.88 -1.27
CA GLY A 245 -7.46 -5.48 -1.37
C GLY A 245 -7.24 -4.78 -0.03
N LYS A 246 -8.18 -4.99 0.90
CA LYS A 246 -8.12 -4.44 2.26
C LYS A 246 -6.93 -4.99 3.04
N HIS A 247 -6.59 -6.26 2.82
CA HIS A 247 -5.51 -6.97 3.51
C HIS A 247 -4.29 -7.21 2.61
N SER A 248 -4.07 -6.37 1.60
CA SER A 248 -3.07 -6.62 0.56
C SER A 248 -1.63 -6.66 1.07
N PHE A 249 -1.33 -5.93 2.14
CA PHE A 249 -0.02 -5.99 2.78
C PHE A 249 0.19 -7.28 3.58
N LEU A 250 -0.84 -7.81 4.23
CA LEU A 250 -0.79 -9.13 4.85
C LEU A 250 -0.66 -10.23 3.78
N PHE A 251 -1.42 -10.09 2.69
CA PHE A 251 -1.29 -10.97 1.53
C PHE A 251 0.16 -11.04 1.06
N LEU A 252 0.86 -9.89 0.99
CA LEU A 252 2.27 -9.82 0.57
C LEU A 252 3.17 -10.79 1.36
N TYR A 253 3.04 -10.88 2.68
CA TYR A 253 3.82 -11.83 3.47
C TYR A 253 3.31 -13.27 3.34
N VAL A 254 2.00 -13.47 3.43
CA VAL A 254 1.40 -14.81 3.44
C VAL A 254 1.65 -15.55 2.12
N HIS A 255 1.46 -14.90 0.98
CA HIS A 255 1.60 -15.56 -0.31
C HIS A 255 3.07 -15.95 -0.60
N VAL A 256 4.03 -15.07 -0.29
CA VAL A 256 5.46 -15.39 -0.46
C VAL A 256 5.87 -16.52 0.46
N PHE A 257 5.42 -16.51 1.72
CA PHE A 257 5.72 -17.59 2.66
C PHE A 257 5.14 -18.94 2.20
N ILE A 258 3.94 -18.95 1.62
CA ILE A 258 3.35 -20.15 1.02
C ILE A 258 4.17 -20.63 -0.18
N ILE A 259 4.59 -19.73 -1.05
CA ILE A 259 5.46 -20.06 -2.19
C ILE A 259 6.78 -20.66 -1.69
N PHE A 260 7.36 -20.11 -0.62
CA PHE A 260 8.54 -20.67 0.04
C PHE A 260 8.29 -22.11 0.52
N ILE A 261 7.17 -22.38 1.21
CA ILE A 261 6.81 -23.74 1.66
C ILE A 261 6.67 -24.68 0.46
N LEU A 262 5.95 -24.28 -0.58
CA LEU A 262 5.75 -25.12 -1.78
C LEU A 262 7.08 -25.44 -2.47
N THR A 263 7.99 -24.46 -2.52
CA THR A 263 9.33 -24.62 -3.10
C THR A 263 10.16 -25.59 -2.25
N HIS A 264 10.11 -25.45 -0.92
CA HIS A 264 10.79 -26.33 0.02
C HIS A 264 10.30 -27.78 -0.07
N LEU A 265 8.99 -27.97 -0.23
CA LEU A 265 8.37 -29.29 -0.44
C LEU A 265 8.54 -29.83 -1.87
N LYS A 266 9.23 -29.11 -2.76
CA LYS A 266 9.46 -29.48 -4.17
C LYS A 266 8.18 -29.76 -4.96
N LEU A 267 7.07 -29.13 -4.59
CA LEU A 267 5.76 -29.31 -5.25
C LEU A 267 5.64 -28.54 -6.58
N TYR A 268 6.71 -27.88 -7.00
CA TYR A 268 6.75 -27.04 -8.20
C TYR A 268 6.62 -27.84 -9.51
N SER A 269 6.90 -29.15 -9.52
CA SER A 269 6.73 -29.99 -10.72
C SER A 269 5.28 -30.28 -11.08
N ILE A 270 4.31 -29.90 -10.23
CA ILE A 270 2.87 -30.01 -10.52
C ILE A 270 2.48 -28.96 -11.58
N ASN A 271 1.41 -29.23 -12.33
CA ASN A 271 0.83 -28.30 -13.29
C ASN A 271 0.70 -26.87 -12.70
N VAL A 272 1.24 -25.86 -13.40
CA VAL A 272 1.26 -24.45 -12.98
C VAL A 272 -0.10 -23.93 -12.53
N TYR A 273 -1.17 -24.26 -13.27
CA TYR A 273 -2.50 -23.73 -12.99
C TYR A 273 -3.05 -24.29 -11.66
N ILE A 274 -2.71 -25.53 -11.35
CA ILE A 274 -3.05 -26.16 -10.06
C ILE A 274 -2.28 -25.46 -8.94
N ILE A 275 -0.99 -25.18 -9.14
CA ILE A 275 -0.18 -24.45 -8.16
C ILE A 275 -0.72 -23.04 -7.93
N TRP A 276 -1.14 -22.31 -8.97
CA TRP A 276 -1.77 -20.99 -8.80
C TRP A 276 -3.06 -21.06 -8.00
N ALA A 277 -3.94 -22.01 -8.31
CA ALA A 277 -5.17 -22.22 -7.55
C ALA A 277 -4.88 -22.60 -6.09
N ALA A 278 -3.91 -23.47 -5.87
CA ALA A 278 -3.47 -23.89 -4.54
C ALA A 278 -2.87 -22.73 -3.74
N VAL A 279 -1.99 -21.93 -4.33
CA VAL A 279 -1.40 -20.73 -3.69
C VAL A 279 -2.49 -19.71 -3.36
N LEU A 280 -3.45 -19.48 -4.26
CA LEU A 280 -4.57 -18.56 -4.00
C LEU A 280 -5.42 -19.03 -2.82
N LEU A 281 -5.83 -20.30 -2.83
CA LEU A 281 -6.63 -20.89 -1.77
C LEU A 281 -5.87 -20.92 -0.44
N ALA A 282 -4.62 -21.37 -0.44
CA ALA A 282 -3.77 -21.40 0.74
C ALA A 282 -3.51 -19.99 1.28
N SER A 283 -3.34 -18.98 0.41
CA SER A 283 -3.16 -17.58 0.83
C SER A 283 -4.43 -17.05 1.49
N TYR A 284 -5.60 -17.35 0.92
CA TYR A 284 -6.87 -16.98 1.53
C TYR A 284 -7.05 -17.61 2.92
N ILE A 285 -6.79 -18.92 3.05
CA ILE A 285 -6.89 -19.64 4.33
C ILE A 285 -5.86 -19.09 5.31
N GLY A 286 -4.60 -18.96 4.90
CA GLY A 286 -3.49 -18.46 5.71
C GLY A 286 -3.73 -17.05 6.22
N MET A 287 -4.22 -16.14 5.39
CA MET A 287 -4.58 -14.78 5.81
C MET A 287 -5.69 -14.80 6.87
N ASN A 288 -6.75 -15.60 6.68
CA ASN A 288 -7.80 -15.72 7.69
C ASN A 288 -7.29 -16.33 9.00
N ALA A 289 -6.42 -17.34 8.94
CA ALA A 289 -5.78 -17.92 10.11
C ALA A 289 -4.93 -16.89 10.85
N VAL A 290 -4.10 -16.12 10.15
CA VAL A 290 -3.27 -15.06 10.76
C VAL A 290 -4.14 -13.97 11.38
N LEU A 291 -5.20 -13.53 10.70
CA LEU A 291 -6.16 -12.55 11.24
C LEU A 291 -6.87 -13.08 12.48
N TRP A 292 -7.22 -14.37 12.51
CA TRP A 292 -7.81 -15.02 13.68
C TRP A 292 -6.83 -15.09 14.85
N ILE A 293 -5.58 -15.52 14.63
CA ILE A 293 -4.51 -15.52 15.64
C ILE A 293 -4.27 -14.10 16.17
N ASN A 294 -4.28 -13.10 15.29
CA ASN A 294 -4.02 -11.72 15.67
C ASN A 294 -4.99 -11.19 16.73
N LYS A 295 -6.25 -11.68 16.76
CA LYS A 295 -7.25 -11.27 17.78
C LYS A 295 -6.77 -11.52 19.21
N TYR A 296 -5.88 -12.49 19.43
CA TYR A 296 -5.37 -12.84 20.75
C TYR A 296 -4.14 -12.02 21.17
N VAL A 297 -3.42 -11.42 20.21
CA VAL A 297 -2.16 -10.70 20.45
C VAL A 297 -2.22 -9.22 20.12
N GLU A 298 -3.28 -8.76 19.44
CA GLU A 298 -3.40 -7.39 18.96
C GLU A 298 -3.34 -6.33 20.07
N ALA A 299 -3.73 -6.70 21.30
CA ALA A 299 -3.68 -5.81 22.47
C ALA A 299 -2.24 -5.44 22.85
N LEU A 300 -1.27 -6.33 22.59
CA LEU A 300 0.15 -6.09 22.83
C LEU A 300 0.68 -4.94 21.97
N PHE A 301 0.14 -4.75 20.77
CA PHE A 301 0.56 -3.71 19.84
C PHE A 301 0.10 -2.29 20.25
N ASN A 302 -0.58 -2.14 21.38
CA ASN A 302 -0.83 -0.83 22.00
C ASN A 302 0.41 -0.28 22.74
N TYR A 303 1.40 -1.12 23.03
CA TYR A 303 2.58 -0.75 23.81
C TYR A 303 3.80 -0.43 22.93
N LYS A 304 4.47 0.69 23.21
CA LYS A 304 5.68 1.15 22.49
C LYS A 304 6.81 0.11 22.49
N LEU A 305 6.98 -0.60 23.61
CA LEU A 305 8.03 -1.61 23.76
C LEU A 305 7.86 -2.80 22.80
N VAL A 306 6.61 -3.15 22.45
CA VAL A 306 6.35 -4.25 21.50
C VAL A 306 6.82 -3.86 20.10
N TRP A 307 6.62 -2.61 19.70
CA TRP A 307 7.14 -2.09 18.42
C TRP A 307 8.66 -2.04 18.37
N LEU A 308 9.29 -1.62 19.48
CA LEU A 308 10.75 -1.62 19.58
C LEU A 308 11.30 -3.05 19.55
N GLY A 309 10.69 -3.98 20.27
CA GLY A 309 11.05 -5.40 20.24
C GLY A 309 10.91 -6.00 18.84
N LEU A 310 9.80 -5.73 18.15
CA LEU A 310 9.58 -6.15 16.76
C LEU A 310 10.68 -5.62 15.82
N LEU A 311 11.01 -4.33 15.93
CA LEU A 311 12.08 -3.71 15.13
C LEU A 311 13.44 -4.38 15.39
N MET A 312 13.78 -4.60 16.68
CA MET A 312 15.02 -5.24 17.05
C MET A 312 15.11 -6.68 16.54
N LEU A 313 14.01 -7.44 16.61
CA LEU A 313 13.96 -8.82 16.10
C LEU A 313 14.20 -8.87 14.59
N ILE A 314 13.51 -8.02 13.81
CA ILE A 314 13.65 -7.97 12.34
C ILE A 314 15.09 -7.65 11.90
N LEU A 315 15.79 -6.82 12.67
CA LEU A 315 17.18 -6.47 12.35
C LEU A 315 18.17 -7.53 12.83
N SER A 316 17.91 -8.16 13.98
CA SER A 316 18.84 -9.09 14.62
C SER A 316 18.74 -10.52 14.10
N VAL A 317 17.56 -11.01 13.72
CA VAL A 317 17.40 -12.38 13.22
C VAL A 317 18.29 -12.62 11.99
N PRO A 318 18.30 -11.79 10.95
CA PRO A 318 19.18 -11.97 9.79
C PRO A 318 20.67 -11.72 10.09
N ALA A 319 21.00 -11.12 11.24
CA ALA A 319 22.38 -10.84 11.65
C ALA A 319 23.00 -11.97 12.48
N VAL A 320 22.18 -12.75 13.19
CA VAL A 320 22.64 -13.74 14.18
C VAL A 320 22.31 -15.18 13.77
N VAL A 321 21.32 -15.37 12.89
CA VAL A 321 20.90 -16.70 12.43
C VAL A 321 21.47 -16.98 11.05
N ASP A 322 22.15 -18.11 10.89
CA ASP A 322 22.71 -18.54 9.59
C ASP A 322 21.78 -19.45 8.78
N SER A 323 20.70 -19.95 9.38
CA SER A 323 19.77 -20.87 8.72
C SER A 323 18.74 -20.12 7.87
N PHE A 324 18.86 -20.26 6.54
CA PHE A 324 17.92 -19.69 5.55
C PHE A 324 16.45 -19.89 5.94
N GLY A 325 16.06 -21.13 6.25
CA GLY A 325 14.66 -21.46 6.55
C GLY A 325 14.15 -20.84 7.85
N LEU A 326 15.02 -20.71 8.86
CA LEU A 326 14.67 -20.07 10.13
C LEU A 326 14.52 -18.55 9.95
N ILE A 327 15.42 -17.90 9.20
CA ILE A 327 15.30 -16.46 8.89
C ILE A 327 13.97 -16.20 8.17
N VAL A 328 13.70 -16.91 7.07
CA VAL A 328 12.46 -16.72 6.30
C VAL A 328 11.22 -16.92 7.16
N THR A 329 11.20 -17.97 8.00
CA THR A 329 10.04 -18.26 8.85
C THR A 329 9.84 -17.21 9.94
N ALA A 330 10.92 -16.78 10.59
CA ALA A 330 10.86 -15.75 11.63
C ALA A 330 10.45 -14.39 11.04
N GLU A 331 11.07 -13.96 9.95
CA GLU A 331 10.77 -12.69 9.28
C GLU A 331 9.35 -12.69 8.69
N ALA A 332 8.87 -13.83 8.17
CA ALA A 332 7.49 -13.96 7.74
C ALA A 332 6.52 -13.78 8.91
N ALA A 333 6.79 -14.39 10.07
CA ALA A 333 5.95 -14.24 11.26
C ALA A 333 5.95 -12.79 11.80
N LEU A 334 7.13 -12.17 11.92
CA LEU A 334 7.28 -10.79 12.38
C LEU A 334 6.59 -9.80 11.41
N GLY A 335 6.78 -10.01 10.10
CA GLY A 335 6.16 -9.23 9.04
C GLY A 335 4.63 -9.39 8.98
N MET A 336 4.10 -10.59 9.18
CA MET A 336 2.65 -10.83 9.30
C MET A 336 2.06 -10.13 10.52
N ALA A 337 2.73 -10.21 11.67
CA ALA A 337 2.32 -9.51 12.89
C ALA A 337 2.31 -7.99 12.68
N PHE A 338 3.32 -7.45 11.99
CA PHE A 338 3.34 -6.05 11.55
C PHE A 338 2.16 -5.71 10.64
N ALA A 339 1.93 -6.52 9.59
CA ALA A 339 0.91 -6.25 8.59
C ALA A 339 -0.52 -6.26 9.16
N CYS A 340 -0.77 -6.99 10.24
CA CYS A 340 -2.05 -6.95 10.96
C CYS A 340 -2.22 -5.69 11.83
N ASN A 341 -1.13 -5.13 12.37
CA ASN A 341 -1.21 -4.13 13.44
C ASN A 341 -0.65 -2.75 13.08
N TYR A 342 -0.09 -2.54 11.88
CA TYR A 342 0.57 -1.28 11.51
C TYR A 342 -0.30 -0.02 11.69
N LYS A 343 -1.64 -0.14 11.64
CA LYS A 343 -2.55 0.99 11.93
C LYS A 343 -2.34 1.52 13.36
N LYS A 344 -2.12 0.65 14.35
CA LYS A 344 -1.88 0.99 15.76
C LYS A 344 -0.56 1.73 15.96
N LEU A 345 0.45 1.43 15.14
CA LEU A 345 1.72 2.18 15.15
C LEU A 345 1.49 3.69 14.90
N SER A 346 0.61 4.04 13.97
CA SER A 346 0.29 5.46 13.69
C SER A 346 -0.34 6.17 14.90
N GLN A 347 -1.21 5.47 15.65
CA GLN A 347 -1.82 5.98 16.88
C GLN A 347 -0.78 6.20 17.98
N ILE A 348 0.26 5.37 18.05
CA ILE A 348 1.32 5.47 19.07
C ILE A 348 2.35 6.56 18.73
N LEU A 349 2.68 6.72 17.44
CA LEU A 349 3.67 7.70 17.00
C LEU A 349 3.11 9.12 17.01
N THR A 350 1.82 9.31 16.72
CA THR A 350 1.23 10.66 16.61
C THR A 350 1.40 11.49 17.89
N PRO A 351 1.04 11.00 19.10
CA PRO A 351 1.21 11.72 20.35
C PRO A 351 2.66 12.09 20.69
N ILE A 352 3.66 11.36 20.19
CA ILE A 352 5.08 11.64 20.46
C ILE A 352 5.51 12.95 19.79
N PHE A 353 4.97 13.23 18.61
CA PHE A 353 5.37 14.37 17.79
C PHE A 353 4.35 15.51 17.80
N THR A 354 3.15 15.28 18.33
CA THR A 354 2.21 16.36 18.63
C THR A 354 2.41 16.81 20.06
N PHE A 355 3.15 17.90 20.25
CA PHE A 355 3.14 18.64 21.51
C PHE A 355 1.73 19.18 21.74
N ALA A 356 0.89 18.42 22.42
CA ALA A 356 -0.23 19.01 23.13
C ALA A 356 0.38 19.67 24.37
N PRO A 357 0.36 21.02 24.50
CA PRO A 357 0.72 21.62 25.78
C PRO A 357 -0.23 21.00 26.82
N LYS A 358 0.34 20.30 27.81
CA LYS A 358 -0.39 19.95 29.02
C LYS A 358 -0.86 21.28 29.61
N SER A 359 -2.12 21.64 29.43
CA SER A 359 -2.74 22.67 30.25
C SER A 359 -2.70 22.13 31.68
N ARG A 360 -1.67 22.51 32.44
CA ARG A 360 -1.78 22.50 33.89
C ARG A 360 -2.90 23.47 34.20
N ASN A 361 -4.11 22.91 34.37
CA ASN A 361 -5.17 23.60 35.08
C ASN A 361 -4.63 23.88 36.49
N LEU A 362 -4.04 25.07 36.66
CA LEU A 362 -3.98 25.73 37.95
C LEU A 362 -5.44 25.94 38.35
N GLN A 363 -5.94 25.06 39.23
CA GLN A 363 -7.12 25.38 40.02
C GLN A 363 -6.76 26.59 40.90
N PRO A 364 -7.49 27.72 40.83
CA PRO A 364 -7.50 28.66 41.92
C PRO A 364 -8.42 28.07 43.00
N GLY A 365 -7.81 27.42 43.98
CA GLY A 365 -8.49 26.99 45.19
C GLY A 365 -8.66 28.16 46.16
N VAL A 366 -9.93 28.47 46.45
CA VAL A 366 -10.47 28.89 47.74
C VAL A 366 -10.17 30.31 48.23
N GLY A 367 -11.22 31.14 48.29
CA GLY A 367 -11.28 32.29 49.20
C GLY A 367 -12.36 33.31 48.85
N ALA A 368 -13.53 33.16 49.50
CA ALA A 368 -14.49 34.20 49.90
C ALA A 368 -15.93 33.99 49.40
N GLU A 369 -16.72 33.40 50.29
CA GLU A 369 -18.17 33.56 50.41
C GLU A 369 -18.56 35.03 50.49
N VAL A 370 -19.61 35.43 49.76
CA VAL A 370 -20.67 36.30 50.30
C VAL A 370 -22.00 35.86 49.71
N ALA A 371 -22.93 35.59 50.60
CA ALA A 371 -24.27 35.08 50.36
C ALA A 371 -25.29 36.21 50.07
N TRP A 372 -26.46 35.77 49.55
CA TRP A 372 -27.84 36.27 49.71
C TRP A 372 -28.65 36.55 48.42
N PRO A 373 -30.01 36.35 48.45
CA PRO A 373 -30.77 35.57 47.46
C PRO A 373 -32.01 36.32 46.90
N SER A 374 -32.96 35.55 46.32
CA SER A 374 -34.33 35.90 45.86
C SER A 374 -34.44 36.36 44.40
N GLY A 375 -35.44 36.00 43.59
CA GLY A 375 -36.67 35.21 43.73
C GLY A 375 -37.57 35.37 42.49
N LYS A 376 -38.64 34.55 42.40
CA LYS A 376 -39.86 34.63 41.52
C LYS A 376 -39.73 34.12 40.07
N ARG A 377 -40.34 32.96 39.71
CA ARG A 377 -41.76 32.68 39.31
C ARG A 377 -42.07 33.03 37.83
N SER A 378 -42.29 32.02 36.97
CA SER A 378 -43.59 31.62 36.32
C SER A 378 -43.86 32.34 34.98
N PHE A 379 -44.40 31.82 33.86
CA PHE A 379 -44.99 30.57 33.34
C PHE A 379 -45.18 30.80 31.80
N PRO A 380 -45.88 29.97 30.98
CA PRO A 380 -45.49 29.64 29.59
C PRO A 380 -46.37 30.30 28.50
N VAL A 381 -45.99 30.16 27.22
CA VAL A 381 -46.91 30.32 26.09
C VAL A 381 -46.71 29.16 25.10
N ALA A 382 -47.80 28.42 24.87
CA ALA A 382 -47.97 27.45 23.80
C ALA A 382 -48.83 28.08 22.70
N VAL A 383 -48.44 27.92 21.43
CA VAL A 383 -49.32 28.12 20.27
C VAL A 383 -48.97 27.07 19.20
N THR A 384 -49.79 26.01 19.18
CA THR A 384 -50.33 25.21 18.06
C THR A 384 -49.49 24.91 16.79
N GLN A 385 -49.31 23.60 16.56
CA GLN A 385 -49.16 22.95 15.24
C GLN A 385 -50.48 23.03 14.42
N PRO A 386 -50.42 22.68 13.12
CA PRO A 386 -50.98 21.38 12.74
C PRO A 386 -50.06 20.51 11.87
N GLU A 387 -50.12 19.23 12.23
CA GLU A 387 -49.85 17.95 11.57
C GLU A 387 -49.47 17.90 10.07
N HIS A 388 -48.38 17.19 9.79
CA HIS A 388 -48.42 15.98 8.95
C HIS A 388 -47.37 14.95 9.43
N SER A 389 -47.89 13.82 9.92
CA SER A 389 -47.35 12.45 10.08
C SER A 389 -46.61 11.94 8.81
N ASP A 390 -45.66 11.00 8.75
CA ASP A 390 -45.00 9.98 9.60
C ASP A 390 -43.64 9.67 8.90
N THR A 391 -42.50 9.31 9.50
CA THR A 391 -42.20 8.16 10.36
C THR A 391 -40.82 8.35 11.00
N ALA A 392 -40.67 7.83 12.23
CA ALA A 392 -39.52 7.80 13.14
C ALA A 392 -38.15 7.53 12.46
N GLY A 393 -37.04 8.16 12.85
CA GLY A 393 -36.46 8.13 14.20
C GLY A 393 -35.80 6.77 14.42
N ILE A 394 -34.47 6.61 14.45
CA ILE A 394 -33.64 6.95 15.61
C ILE A 394 -32.21 7.25 15.13
N SER A 395 -31.78 8.46 15.46
CA SER A 395 -30.40 8.92 15.52
C SER A 395 -29.63 8.16 16.61
N GLY A 396 -28.56 7.46 16.20
CA GLY A 396 -27.49 7.03 17.10
C GLY A 396 -26.24 7.88 16.88
N PRO A 397 -25.38 8.08 17.89
CA PRO A 397 -24.18 8.90 17.76
C PRO A 397 -23.10 8.19 16.94
N VAL A 398 -22.22 9.01 16.37
CA VAL A 398 -20.98 8.65 15.66
C VAL A 398 -20.28 7.45 16.29
N ARG A 399 -20.14 6.36 15.53
CA ARG A 399 -19.09 5.34 15.80
C ARG A 399 -17.80 5.82 15.16
N SER A 400 -16.76 5.92 15.97
CA SER A 400 -15.42 6.34 15.58
C SER A 400 -14.85 5.48 14.45
N LEU A 401 -13.97 6.09 13.67
CA LEU A 401 -13.22 5.54 12.54
C LEU A 401 -12.18 4.45 12.92
N GLU A 402 -12.40 3.73 14.01
CA GLU A 402 -11.49 2.71 14.54
C GLU A 402 -12.01 1.27 14.43
N ASP A 403 -13.24 1.06 13.96
CA ASP A 403 -13.83 -0.29 13.83
C ASP A 403 -14.13 -0.68 12.36
N VAL A 404 -13.11 -0.86 11.49
CA VAL A 404 -13.16 -1.70 10.25
C VAL A 404 -11.78 -2.25 9.83
#